data_AF-A0A0D3ES14-F1
#
_entry.id   AF-A0A0D3ES14-F1
#
_cell.length_a   1.000
_cell.length_b   1.000
_cell.length_c   1.000
_cell.angle_alpha   90.00
_cell.angle_beta   90.00
_cell.angle_gamma   90.00
#
_symmetry.space_group_name_H-M   'P 1'
#
loop_
_entity.id
_entity.type
_entity.pdbx_description
1 polymer ?
#
loop_
_entity_poly.entity_id
_entity_poly.type
_entity_poly.pdbx_seq_one_letter_code
_entity_poly.pdbx_strand_id
1 'polypeptide(L)'
;MLGYPSYTIQIKQLQEKNLHSFDFQYIAYITDETLDFTEEIAGRRATPAALPATLDFVIRSNSSCSTTPANSTVGAECRSEHSFCEDYKGGGNALLGYSCVCSEGYRGNPYVAGGCHDLIWE
;
A
#
# COMPACT_ATOMS: atom_id res chain seq x y z
N MET A 1 17.92 -11.13 12.34
CA MET A 1 17.27 -9.93 11.77
C MET A 1 16.84 -10.30 10.35
N LEU A 2 15.59 -10.73 10.18
CA LEU A 2 15.03 -10.95 8.84
C LEU A 2 14.32 -9.64 8.46
N GLY A 3 15.04 -8.78 7.75
CA GLY A 3 14.43 -7.59 7.16
C GLY A 3 13.48 -8.04 6.05
N TYR A 4 12.27 -7.50 6.04
CA TYR A 4 11.36 -7.66 4.92
C TYR A 4 12.08 -7.27 3.62
N PRO A 5 11.78 -7.93 2.49
CA PRO A 5 12.24 -7.44 1.19
C PRO A 5 11.60 -6.07 0.94
N SER A 6 12.36 -5.00 1.19
CA SER A 6 11.99 -3.64 0.83
C SER A 6 12.67 -3.28 -0.49
N TYR A 7 11.91 -2.92 -1.51
CA TYR A 7 12.44 -2.41 -2.76
C TYR A 7 12.44 -0.88 -2.71
N THR A 8 13.61 -0.27 -2.90
CA THR A 8 13.72 1.18 -3.08
C THR A 8 13.91 1.46 -4.56
N ILE A 9 12.93 2.12 -5.19
CA ILE A 9 13.02 2.54 -6.59
C ILE A 9 13.56 3.98 -6.60
N GLN A 10 14.82 4.16 -6.99
CA GLN A 10 15.45 5.47 -7.19
C GLN A 10 15.65 5.73 -8.68
N ILE A 11 15.02 6.78 -9.20
CA ILE A 11 15.18 7.22 -10.58
C ILE A 11 16.13 8.41 -10.58
N LYS A 12 17.34 8.25 -11.14
CA LYS A 12 18.35 9.31 -11.26
C LYS A 12 18.66 9.60 -12.72
N GLN A 13 18.32 10.80 -13.18
CA GLN A 13 18.65 11.26 -14.53
C GLN A 13 20.13 11.65 -14.60
N LEU A 14 20.90 10.99 -15.47
CA LEU A 14 22.35 11.25 -15.62
C LEU A 14 22.70 12.27 -16.71
N GLN A 15 21.71 12.82 -17.42
CA GLN A 15 21.94 13.83 -18.47
C GLN A 15 20.79 14.85 -18.52
N GLU A 16 21.00 16.01 -17.90
CA GLU A 16 20.28 17.25 -18.21
C GLU A 16 20.93 17.90 -19.44
N LYS A 17 20.55 17.49 -20.65
CA LYS A 17 20.81 18.31 -21.83
C LYS A 17 19.61 18.27 -22.78
N ASN A 18 18.80 19.33 -22.71
CA ASN A 18 17.84 19.76 -23.72
C ASN A 18 16.85 18.70 -24.23
N LEU A 19 15.78 18.46 -23.47
CA LEU A 19 14.51 18.03 -24.07
C LEU A 19 13.49 19.17 -23.94
N HIS A 20 13.49 20.05 -24.93
CA HIS A 20 12.30 20.84 -25.20
C HIS A 20 11.19 19.90 -25.67
N SER A 21 10.04 19.96 -24.98
CA SER A 21 8.76 19.37 -25.38
C SER A 21 8.67 17.85 -25.26
N PHE A 22 8.48 17.35 -24.03
CA PHE A 22 7.38 16.46 -23.60
C PHE A 22 7.68 16.12 -22.13
N ASP A 23 6.84 16.59 -21.22
CA ASP A 23 6.94 16.33 -19.78
C ASP A 23 6.61 14.84 -19.53
N PHE A 24 7.61 13.97 -19.73
CA PHE A 24 7.49 12.56 -19.35
C PHE A 24 7.61 12.47 -17.83
N GLN A 25 6.48 12.69 -17.16
CA GLN A 25 6.28 12.37 -15.75
C GLN A 25 6.65 10.89 -15.55
N TYR A 26 7.74 10.63 -14.83
CA TYR A 26 8.32 9.29 -14.65
C TYR A 26 7.26 8.30 -14.17
N ILE A 27 7.05 7.21 -14.94
CA ILE A 27 6.12 6.13 -14.59
C ILE A 27 6.94 4.89 -14.28
N ALA A 28 6.65 4.26 -13.14
CA ALA A 28 7.17 2.95 -12.80
C ALA A 28 6.00 1.96 -12.79
N TYR A 29 6.13 0.87 -13.54
CA TYR A 29 5.21 -0.27 -13.48
C TYR A 29 5.86 -1.38 -12.68
N ILE A 30 5.13 -1.92 -11.72
CA ILE A 30 5.50 -3.13 -10.98
C ILE A 30 4.61 -4.22 -11.53
N THR A 31 5.20 -5.18 -12.25
CA THR A 31 4.49 -6.28 -12.89
C THR A 31 5.06 -7.61 -12.38
N ASP A 32 4.19 -8.60 -12.20
CA ASP A 32 4.53 -9.97 -11.85
C ASP A 32 5.06 -10.77 -13.06
N GLU A 33 4.71 -10.33 -14.27
CA GLU A 33 5.18 -10.87 -15.55
C GLU A 33 6.00 -9.86 -16.36
N THR A 34 6.65 -10.33 -17.43
CA THR A 34 7.33 -9.47 -18.41
C THR A 34 6.33 -8.57 -19.15
N LEU A 35 6.45 -7.26 -18.93
CA LEU A 35 5.69 -6.24 -19.65
C LEU A 35 6.38 -5.90 -20.98
N ASP A 36 5.68 -6.06 -22.10
CA ASP A 36 6.14 -5.56 -23.40
C ASP A 36 5.88 -4.05 -23.48
N PHE A 37 6.93 -3.26 -23.22
CA PHE A 37 6.82 -1.82 -23.08
C PHE A 37 6.83 -1.14 -24.46
N THR A 38 5.69 -0.54 -24.85
CA THR A 38 5.52 0.10 -26.17
C THR A 38 5.49 1.63 -26.10
N GLU A 39 5.70 2.29 -27.24
CA GLU A 39 5.57 3.75 -27.39
C GLU A 39 4.15 4.26 -27.04
N GLU A 40 3.13 3.43 -27.18
CA GLU A 40 1.77 3.77 -26.77
C GLU A 40 1.62 3.84 -25.25
N ILE A 41 2.33 2.97 -24.52
CA ILE A 41 2.41 2.98 -23.04
C ILE A 41 3.23 4.19 -22.58
N ALA A 42 4.37 4.47 -23.22
CA ALA A 42 5.19 5.64 -22.95
C ALA A 42 4.41 6.96 -23.16
N GLY A 43 3.56 7.01 -24.19
CA GLY A 43 2.70 8.14 -24.51
C GLY A 43 1.36 8.19 -23.77
N ARG A 44 1.11 7.30 -22.78
CA ARG A 44 -0.17 7.16 -22.06
C ARG A 44 -1.41 7.00 -22.95
N ARG A 45 -1.23 6.49 -24.17
CA ARG A 45 -2.33 6.17 -25.10
C ARG A 45 -2.91 4.79 -24.84
N ALA A 46 -2.12 3.92 -24.22
CA ALA A 46 -2.54 2.62 -23.73
C ALA A 46 -1.99 2.41 -22.31
N THR A 47 -2.83 1.96 -21.38
CA THR A 47 -2.39 1.48 -20.07
C THR A 47 -2.53 -0.04 -20.04
N PRO A 48 -1.48 -0.79 -19.66
CA PRO A 48 -1.60 -2.23 -19.53
C PRO A 48 -2.70 -2.59 -18.53
N ALA A 49 -3.39 -3.71 -18.77
CA ALA A 49 -4.38 -4.24 -17.85
C ALA A 49 -3.66 -4.60 -16.54
N ALA A 50 -3.83 -3.77 -15.51
CA ALA A 50 -3.28 -4.04 -14.20
C ALA A 50 -4.17 -5.08 -13.50
N LEU A 51 -3.59 -6.22 -13.14
CA LEU A 51 -4.18 -7.08 -12.11
C LEU A 51 -4.26 -6.28 -10.80
N PRO A 52 -5.31 -6.47 -9.98
CA PRO A 52 -5.40 -5.80 -8.70
C PRO A 52 -4.20 -6.20 -7.83
N ALA A 53 -3.27 -5.28 -7.64
CA ALA A 53 -2.16 -5.41 -6.72
C ALA A 53 -2.58 -4.81 -5.37
N THR A 54 -2.54 -5.60 -4.30
CA THR A 54 -2.71 -5.09 -2.94
C THR A 54 -1.33 -4.81 -2.36
N LEU A 55 -1.11 -3.57 -1.92
CA LEU A 55 0.07 -3.22 -1.15
C LEU A 55 -0.21 -3.48 0.32
N ASP A 56 0.37 -4.54 0.86
CA ASP A 56 0.37 -4.79 2.30
C ASP A 56 1.47 -3.97 2.96
N PHE A 57 1.10 -3.23 4.01
CA PHE A 57 2.02 -2.42 4.78
C PHE A 57 1.69 -2.48 6.27
N VAL A 58 2.69 -2.17 7.09
CA VAL A 58 2.58 -2.12 8.54
C VAL A 58 2.97 -0.72 9.00
N ILE A 59 2.14 -0.11 9.84
CA ILE A 59 2.46 1.15 10.51
C ILE A 59 3.41 0.83 11.67
N ARG A 60 4.65 1.32 11.56
CA ARG A 60 5.69 1.08 12.56
C ARG A 60 5.31 1.76 13.89
N SER A 61 5.23 0.96 14.94
CA SER A 61 4.84 1.40 16.28
C SER A 61 5.39 0.44 17.32
N ASN A 62 5.71 0.97 18.50
CA ASN A 62 6.03 0.19 19.70
C ASN A 62 4.80 0.00 20.62
N SER A 63 3.65 0.57 20.24
CA SER A 63 2.41 0.59 20.99
C SER A 63 1.37 -0.30 20.30
N SER A 64 0.66 -1.10 21.11
CA SER A 64 -0.28 -2.12 20.65
C SER A 64 -1.67 -1.53 20.36
N CYS A 65 -2.44 -2.16 19.48
CA CYS A 65 -3.86 -1.90 19.29
C CYS A 65 -4.68 -2.09 20.59
N SER A 66 -4.21 -2.95 21.50
CA SER A 66 -4.87 -3.21 22.79
C SER A 66 -4.57 -2.15 23.86
N THR A 67 -3.78 -1.12 23.54
CA THR A 67 -3.41 -0.09 24.52
C THR A 67 -4.62 0.78 24.83
N THR A 68 -5.28 0.46 25.95
CA THR A 68 -6.44 1.16 26.51
C THR A 68 -5.96 2.31 27.39
N PRO A 69 -5.74 3.48 26.80
CA PRO A 69 -6.46 4.64 27.33
C PRO A 69 -7.21 5.38 26.22
N ALA A 70 -8.23 6.14 26.62
CA ALA A 70 -9.04 7.00 25.74
C ALA A 70 -8.25 8.06 24.93
N ASN A 71 -6.95 8.20 25.21
CA ASN A 71 -6.02 9.10 24.51
C ASN A 71 -5.04 8.36 23.57
N SER A 72 -5.21 7.04 23.37
CA SER A 72 -4.39 6.30 22.41
C SER A 72 -4.74 6.73 20.99
N THR A 73 -3.75 7.17 20.24
CA THR A 73 -3.89 7.42 18.79
C THR A 73 -3.67 6.16 17.97
N VAL A 74 -3.27 5.04 18.60
CA VAL A 74 -2.99 3.79 17.89
C VAL A 74 -4.27 3.22 17.30
N GLY A 75 -4.29 3.04 15.98
CA GLY A 75 -5.45 2.54 15.26
C GLY A 75 -6.48 3.63 14.92
N ALA A 76 -6.20 4.91 15.19
CA ALA A 76 -7.06 6.01 14.76
C ALA A 76 -7.13 6.14 13.23
N GLU A 77 -6.15 5.57 12.53
CA GLU A 77 -6.08 5.46 11.07
C GLU A 77 -7.06 4.41 10.51
N CYS A 78 -7.64 3.55 11.34
CA CYS A 78 -8.66 2.57 10.95
C CYS A 78 -10.03 3.27 10.90
N ARG A 79 -10.24 4.02 9.81
CA ARG A 79 -11.34 4.98 9.68
C ARG A 79 -12.66 4.37 9.26
N SER A 80 -12.68 3.11 8.85
CA SER A 80 -13.91 2.43 8.43
C SER A 80 -14.66 1.84 9.62
N GLU A 81 -15.99 1.93 9.62
CA GLU A 81 -16.87 1.43 10.70
C GLU A 81 -16.78 -0.09 10.91
N HIS A 82 -16.40 -0.82 9.85
CA HIS A 82 -16.17 -2.27 9.90
C HIS A 82 -14.68 -2.60 9.77
N SER A 83 -13.82 -1.82 10.42
CA SER A 83 -12.38 -2.09 10.49
C SER A 83 -11.88 -2.14 11.93
N PHE A 84 -10.77 -2.86 12.13
CA PHE A 84 -10.09 -2.95 13.41
C PHE A 84 -8.58 -2.83 13.23
N CYS A 85 -7.90 -2.43 14.30
CA CYS A 85 -6.46 -2.39 14.40
C CYS A 85 -5.95 -3.78 14.78
N GLU A 86 -4.99 -4.30 14.02
CA GLU A 86 -4.35 -5.58 14.26
C GLU A 86 -2.85 -5.41 14.53
N ASP A 87 -2.38 -5.94 15.67
CA ASP A 87 -0.96 -5.92 16.02
C ASP A 87 -0.14 -6.78 15.07
N TYR A 88 0.96 -6.20 14.60
CA TYR A 88 1.94 -6.91 13.80
C TYR A 88 3.14 -7.32 14.66
N LYS A 89 3.32 -8.63 14.86
CA LYS A 89 4.40 -9.20 15.68
C LYS A 89 5.42 -9.92 14.81
N GLY A 90 6.69 -9.64 15.05
CA GLY A 90 7.82 -10.32 14.41
C GLY A 90 8.30 -11.55 15.17
N GLY A 91 9.44 -12.09 14.72
CA GLY A 91 10.10 -13.21 15.41
C GLY A 91 10.37 -12.92 16.88
N GLY A 92 10.07 -13.89 17.74
CA GLY A 92 10.16 -13.74 19.20
C GLY A 92 8.98 -12.98 19.83
N ASN A 93 7.86 -12.84 19.11
CA ASN A 93 6.65 -12.13 19.55
C ASN A 93 6.86 -10.62 19.83
N ALA A 94 7.94 -10.05 19.32
CA ALA A 94 8.20 -8.62 19.45
C ALA A 94 7.19 -7.82 18.62
N LEU A 95 6.52 -6.84 19.23
CA LEU A 95 5.64 -5.92 18.52
C LEU A 95 6.48 -5.06 17.56
N LEU A 96 6.14 -5.12 16.27
CA LEU A 96 6.84 -4.38 15.22
C LEU A 96 6.01 -3.24 14.64
N GLY A 97 4.70 -3.24 14.87
CA GLY A 97 3.76 -2.25 14.38
C GLY A 97 2.32 -2.77 14.42
N TYR A 98 1.46 -2.18 13.63
CA TYR A 98 0.07 -2.62 13.44
C TYR A 98 -0.42 -2.28 12.03
N SER A 99 -1.55 -2.87 11.62
CA SER A 99 -2.26 -2.54 10.39
C SER A 99 -3.76 -2.44 10.66
N CYS A 100 -4.49 -1.75 9.79
CA CYS A 100 -5.95 -1.77 9.81
C CYS A 100 -6.45 -2.89 8.91
N VAL A 101 -7.46 -3.62 9.37
CA VAL A 101 -8.03 -4.78 8.70
C VAL A 101 -9.55 -4.65 8.70
N CYS A 102 -10.20 -5.01 7.60
CA CYS A 102 -11.66 -5.11 7.61
C CYS A 102 -12.12 -6.28 8.47
N SER A 103 -13.23 -6.10 9.17
CA SER A 103 -13.83 -7.15 9.99
C SER A 103 -14.27 -8.33 9.12
N GLU A 104 -14.42 -9.50 9.74
CA GLU A 104 -14.94 -10.68 9.05
C GLU A 104 -16.29 -10.36 8.37
N GLY A 105 -16.44 -10.79 7.11
CA GLY A 105 -17.60 -10.46 6.29
C GLY A 105 -17.46 -9.16 5.47
N TYR A 106 -16.41 -8.36 5.68
CA TYR A 106 -16.19 -7.11 4.95
C TYR A 106 -14.90 -7.13 4.13
N ARG A 107 -14.89 -6.43 2.98
CA ARG A 107 -13.70 -6.21 2.15
C ARG A 107 -13.56 -4.74 1.76
N GLY A 108 -12.37 -4.38 1.29
CA GLY A 108 -12.06 -3.05 0.80
C GLY A 108 -10.92 -2.40 1.58
N ASN A 109 -10.95 -1.07 1.72
CA ASN A 109 -9.85 -0.31 2.32
C ASN A 109 -10.23 0.17 3.75
N PRO A 110 -9.66 -0.43 4.81
CA PRO A 110 -10.00 -0.07 6.19
C PRO A 110 -9.50 1.31 6.63
N TYR A 111 -8.59 1.93 5.86
CA TYR A 111 -8.06 3.27 6.13
C TYR A 111 -8.95 4.41 5.59
N VAL A 112 -10.00 4.07 4.82
CA VAL A 112 -10.94 5.02 4.22
C VAL A 112 -12.28 4.91 4.94
N ALA A 113 -12.89 6.05 5.28
CA ALA A 113 -14.22 6.06 5.87
C ALA A 113 -15.24 5.43 4.91
N GLY A 114 -15.99 4.42 5.38
CA GLY A 114 -16.88 3.61 4.53
C GLY A 114 -16.16 2.69 3.55
N GLY A 115 -14.85 2.48 3.69
CA GLY A 115 -14.04 1.71 2.76
C GLY A 115 -14.13 0.20 2.95
N CYS A 116 -14.56 -0.28 4.11
CA CYS A 116 -14.94 -1.69 4.30
C CYS A 116 -16.42 -1.86 4.00
N HIS A 117 -16.73 -2.57 2.93
CA HIS A 117 -18.08 -2.87 2.49
C HIS A 117 -18.36 -4.37 2.58
N ASP A 118 -19.63 -4.72 2.76
CA ASP A 118 -20.07 -6.10 2.96
C ASP A 118 -19.69 -6.99 1.76
N LEU A 119 -19.34 -8.23 2.04
CA LEU A 119 -19.17 -9.29 1.05
C LEU A 119 -20.56 -9.77 0.65
N ILE A 120 -21.19 -9.06 -0.27
CA ILE A 120 -22.40 -9.56 -0.94
C ILE A 120 -21.96 -10.78 -1.77
N TRP A 121 -22.29 -11.97 -1.29
CA TRP A 121 -22.20 -13.20 -2.08
C TRP A 121 -23.39 -13.22 -3.05
N GLU A 122 -23.19 -12.76 -4.28
CA GLU A 122 -24.08 -13.04 -5.42
C GLU A 122 -23.62 -14.29 -6.19
#